data_AF-A0A087TR96-F1
#
_entry.id   AF-A0A087TR96-F1
#
_cell.length_a   1.000
_cell.length_b   1.000
_cell.length_c   1.000
_cell.angle_alpha   90.00
_cell.angle_beta   90.00
_cell.angle_gamma   90.00
#
_symmetry.space_group_name_H-M   'P 1'
#
loop_
_entity.id
_entity.type
_entity.pdbx_description
1 polymer ?
#
loop_
_entity_poly.entity_id
_entity_poly.type
_entity_poly.pdbx_seq_one_letter_code
_entity_poly.pdbx_strand_id
1 'polypeptide(L)'
;MNRARFLKFCFSVRYRRSIPYQLINPVLKFSNGNKIKISGCLFSSLFPTLIVVKALSAEKKRGNNLIIEADTLYDEAKYEELYNLLAPHHESDDPEILWRLARAAFEKCRDIKEDKQKLVYLEDALALVDKALEINETCWAAHKWKAILLDYVWRYKSTKNRIVHSFDVRKHMERAIELNPEDSTSYYLLGEWCFTFADMPWYQRQVAAAIFASPPTSTYEE
;
A
#
# COMPACT_ATOMS: atom_id res chain seq x y z
N MET A 1 38.28 38.11 -1.89
CA MET A 1 38.71 37.28 -0.75
C MET A 1 37.70 36.16 -0.55
N ASN A 2 38.13 34.90 -0.74
CA ASN A 2 37.57 33.57 -0.38
C ASN A 2 36.10 33.22 -0.72
N ARG A 3 35.76 32.33 -1.69
CA ARG A 3 35.91 30.85 -1.85
C ARG A 3 35.12 29.96 -0.87
N ALA A 4 34.09 29.24 -1.38
CA ALA A 4 33.81 27.79 -1.25
C ALA A 4 32.36 27.48 -1.76
N ARG A 5 32.14 26.85 -2.92
CA ARG A 5 31.90 25.39 -3.19
C ARG A 5 30.83 24.74 -2.29
N PHE A 6 29.73 24.24 -2.87
CA PHE A 6 29.54 22.80 -3.21
C PHE A 6 28.19 22.49 -3.89
N LEU A 7 28.30 21.74 -5.00
CA LEU A 7 27.38 20.80 -5.68
C LEU A 7 25.91 21.16 -6.02
N LYS A 8 25.70 21.38 -7.33
CA LYS A 8 24.47 21.09 -8.07
C LYS A 8 24.28 19.57 -8.18
N PHE A 9 23.07 19.07 -7.95
CA PHE A 9 22.64 17.79 -8.48
C PHE A 9 21.39 18.02 -9.35
N CYS A 10 21.54 17.68 -10.63
CA CYS A 10 20.56 17.81 -11.68
C CYS A 10 20.45 16.41 -12.26
N PHE A 11 19.29 15.75 -12.18
CA PHE A 11 19.05 14.54 -12.96
C PHE A 11 17.77 14.68 -13.76
N SER A 12 18.01 14.91 -15.06
CA SER A 12 17.08 14.78 -16.16
C SER A 12 16.68 13.31 -16.32
N VAL A 13 15.38 13.02 -16.30
CA VAL A 13 14.84 11.70 -16.70
C VAL A 13 14.19 11.84 -18.07
N ARG A 14 14.81 11.25 -19.10
CA ARG A 14 14.18 11.00 -20.40
C ARG A 14 14.92 9.89 -21.17
N TYR A 15 14.32 8.69 -21.28
CA TYR A 15 14.26 7.83 -22.49
C TYR A 15 13.42 6.57 -22.16
N ARG A 16 12.23 6.33 -22.72
CA ARG A 16 11.82 5.74 -24.04
C ARG A 16 12.20 4.27 -24.31
N ARG A 17 11.14 3.44 -24.42
CA ARG A 17 10.86 2.28 -25.31
C ARG A 17 11.61 0.93 -25.14
N SER A 18 10.84 -0.07 -24.65
CA SER A 18 10.37 -1.28 -25.37
C SER A 18 11.34 -2.40 -25.87
N ILE A 19 11.18 -3.61 -25.26
CA ILE A 19 11.23 -5.02 -25.79
C ILE A 19 12.63 -5.71 -25.91
N PRO A 20 12.80 -7.07 -25.79
CA PRO A 20 12.09 -8.14 -25.05
C PRO A 20 13.03 -9.00 -24.13
N TYR A 21 12.41 -9.88 -23.35
CA TYR A 21 13.00 -10.97 -22.57
C TYR A 21 13.82 -11.99 -23.39
N GLN A 22 15.03 -12.32 -22.94
CA GLN A 22 15.64 -13.65 -23.12
C GLN A 22 16.49 -14.06 -21.90
N LEU A 23 15.96 -15.08 -21.20
CA LEU A 23 16.62 -16.23 -20.56
C LEU A 23 18.14 -16.17 -20.32
N ILE A 24 18.58 -15.94 -19.06
CA ILE A 24 19.76 -16.60 -18.47
C ILE A 24 19.52 -16.79 -16.95
N ASN A 25 19.60 -18.04 -16.50
CA ASN A 25 19.44 -18.48 -15.11
C ASN A 25 20.47 -17.85 -14.13
N PRO A 26 20.12 -17.73 -12.83
CA PRO A 26 20.93 -17.00 -11.86
C PRO A 26 22.11 -17.82 -11.33
N VAL A 27 23.30 -17.23 -11.40
CA VAL A 27 24.48 -17.63 -10.62
C VAL A 27 24.33 -17.06 -9.22
N LEU A 28 23.85 -17.86 -8.28
CA LEU A 28 23.91 -17.57 -6.84
C LEU A 28 25.35 -17.76 -6.36
N LYS A 29 26.08 -16.65 -6.16
CA LYS A 29 27.28 -16.63 -5.31
C LYS A 29 26.86 -16.33 -3.88
N PHE A 30 26.87 -17.35 -3.03
CA PHE A 30 26.98 -17.17 -1.58
C PHE A 30 28.39 -17.58 -1.15
N SER A 31 29.20 -16.58 -0.78
CA SER A 31 30.42 -16.78 -0.01
C SER A 31 30.23 -16.07 1.32
N ASN A 32 29.97 -16.84 2.38
CA ASN A 32 30.71 -16.67 3.62
C ASN A 32 30.64 -17.93 4.46
N GLY A 33 31.83 -18.39 4.83
CA GLY A 33 32.08 -19.71 5.36
C GLY A 33 31.59 -19.89 6.78
N ASN A 34 30.84 -20.96 6.99
CA ASN A 34 30.94 -21.79 8.17
C ASN A 34 31.12 -23.24 7.70
N LYS A 35 32.34 -23.76 7.84
CA LYS A 35 32.67 -25.16 7.51
C LYS A 35 32.01 -26.08 8.53
N ILE A 36 30.85 -26.64 8.18
CA ILE A 36 30.35 -27.85 8.84
C ILE A 36 30.87 -29.04 8.05
N LYS A 37 31.88 -29.71 8.60
CA LYS A 37 32.52 -30.89 8.01
C LYS A 37 31.63 -32.10 8.29
N ILE A 38 30.69 -32.40 7.39
CA ILE A 38 29.89 -33.63 7.46
C ILE A 38 30.68 -34.72 6.72
N SER A 39 31.38 -35.55 7.49
CA SER A 39 32.01 -36.77 6.97
C SER A 39 30.91 -37.74 6.54
N GLY A 40 31.17 -38.42 5.42
CA GLY A 40 30.18 -39.11 4.60
C GLY A 40 29.19 -39.99 5.35
N CYS A 41 27.92 -39.80 5.02
CA CYS A 41 26.87 -40.77 5.28
C CYS A 41 25.92 -40.72 4.08
N LEU A 42 25.81 -41.86 3.38
CA LEU A 42 24.90 -42.08 2.26
C LEU A 42 23.46 -41.88 2.74
N PHE A 43 22.91 -40.66 2.61
CA PHE A 43 21.52 -40.39 2.98
C PHE A 43 20.63 -40.35 1.74
N SER A 44 19.77 -41.36 1.67
CA SER A 44 18.57 -41.43 0.86
C SER A 44 17.86 -40.08 0.73
N SER A 45 17.46 -39.75 -0.48
CA SER A 45 16.93 -38.47 -0.98
C SER A 45 15.55 -38.05 -0.45
N LEU A 46 15.29 -38.13 0.86
CA LEU A 46 13.98 -37.80 1.44
C LEU A 46 13.96 -36.75 2.56
N PHE A 47 15.09 -36.12 2.89
CA PHE A 47 15.18 -35.24 4.08
C PHE A 47 15.20 -33.70 3.90
N PRO A 48 15.33 -33.07 2.71
CA PRO A 48 15.29 -31.60 2.66
C PRO A 48 13.89 -31.00 2.84
N THR A 49 12.83 -31.73 2.52
CA THR A 49 11.46 -31.20 2.52
C THR A 49 10.92 -30.96 3.92
N LEU A 50 11.18 -31.84 4.89
CA LEU A 50 10.60 -31.73 6.23
C LEU A 50 11.12 -30.52 7.03
N ILE A 51 12.39 -30.15 6.85
CA ILE A 51 12.98 -28.99 7.53
C ILE A 51 12.42 -27.69 6.94
N VAL A 52 12.31 -27.60 5.60
CA VAL A 52 11.74 -26.44 4.91
C VAL A 52 10.27 -26.25 5.26
N VAL A 53 9.48 -27.34 5.30
CA VAL A 53 8.06 -27.27 5.69
C VAL A 53 7.89 -26.79 7.13
N LYS A 54 8.74 -27.23 8.07
CA LYS A 54 8.71 -26.75 9.45
C LYS A 54 9.09 -25.26 9.56
N ALA A 55 10.09 -24.81 8.80
CA ALA A 55 10.50 -23.40 8.77
C ALA A 55 9.38 -22.49 8.21
N LEU A 56 8.76 -22.86 7.08
CA LEU A 56 7.63 -22.13 6.50
C LEU A 56 6.42 -22.09 7.45
N SER A 57 6.14 -23.20 8.15
CA SER A 57 5.06 -23.24 9.15
C SER A 57 5.36 -22.36 10.36
N ALA A 58 6.64 -22.21 10.74
CA ALA A 58 7.04 -21.34 11.85
C ALA A 58 6.97 -19.87 11.44
N GLU A 59 7.37 -19.51 10.22
CA GLU A 59 7.24 -18.14 9.71
C GLU A 59 5.78 -17.73 9.55
N LYS A 60 4.94 -18.59 8.98
CA LYS A 60 3.49 -18.33 8.89
C LYS A 60 2.85 -18.13 10.27
N LYS A 61 3.26 -18.93 11.26
CA LYS A 61 2.78 -18.79 12.64
C LYS A 61 3.25 -17.47 13.27
N ARG A 62 4.48 -17.03 12.97
CA ARG A 62 5.02 -15.73 13.42
C ARG A 62 4.26 -14.56 12.78
N GLY A 63 4.00 -14.61 11.48
CA GLY A 63 3.20 -13.61 10.77
C GLY A 63 1.79 -13.49 11.32
N ASN A 64 1.12 -14.62 11.58
CA ASN A 64 -0.21 -14.62 12.19
C ASN A 64 -0.22 -13.96 13.58
N ASN A 65 0.79 -14.24 14.43
CA ASN A 65 0.88 -13.60 15.74
C ASN A 65 1.10 -12.08 15.63
N LEU A 66 1.95 -11.64 14.70
CA LEU A 66 2.19 -10.22 14.44
C LEU A 66 0.91 -9.50 14.01
N ILE A 67 0.12 -10.11 13.14
CA ILE A 67 -1.16 -9.56 12.68
C ILE A 67 -2.16 -9.40 13.83
N ILE A 68 -2.29 -10.42 14.68
CA ILE A 68 -3.19 -10.37 15.85
C ILE A 68 -2.76 -9.26 16.82
N GLU A 69 -1.46 -9.14 17.08
CA GLU A 69 -0.92 -8.07 17.93
C GLU A 69 -1.17 -6.69 17.33
N ALA A 70 -0.95 -6.53 16.02
CA ALA A 70 -1.22 -5.28 15.31
C ALA A 70 -2.71 -4.88 15.33
N ASP A 71 -3.62 -5.83 15.11
CA ASP A 71 -5.06 -5.57 15.19
C ASP A 71 -5.48 -5.24 16.63
N THR A 72 -4.91 -5.91 17.64
CA THR A 72 -5.15 -5.59 19.07
C THR A 72 -4.71 -4.17 19.42
N LEU A 73 -3.49 -3.77 19.00
CA LEU A 73 -2.99 -2.41 19.24
C LEU A 73 -3.84 -1.35 18.53
N TYR A 74 -4.38 -1.67 17.35
CA TYR A 74 -5.30 -0.80 16.64
C TYR A 74 -6.62 -0.63 17.40
N ASP A 75 -7.21 -1.72 17.88
CA ASP A 75 -8.45 -1.70 18.66
C ASP A 75 -8.28 -0.97 20.01
N GLU A 76 -7.10 -1.03 20.60
CA GLU A 76 -6.72 -0.27 21.81
C GLU A 76 -6.34 1.19 21.53
N ALA A 77 -6.41 1.65 20.28
CA ALA A 77 -6.02 2.98 19.81
C ALA A 77 -4.55 3.37 20.13
N LYS A 78 -3.65 2.37 20.25
CA LYS A 78 -2.21 2.56 20.49
C LYS A 78 -1.45 2.70 19.17
N TYR A 79 -1.75 3.73 18.40
CA TYR A 79 -1.25 3.88 17.02
C TYR A 79 0.27 4.04 16.90
N GLU A 80 0.92 4.67 17.88
CA GLU A 80 2.38 4.84 17.88
C GLU A 80 3.08 3.49 18.10
N GLU A 81 2.58 2.66 19.03
CA GLU A 81 3.08 1.31 19.26
C GLU A 81 2.82 0.42 18.04
N LEU A 82 1.63 0.50 17.45
CA LEU A 82 1.27 -0.20 16.22
C LEU A 82 2.22 0.13 15.07
N TYR A 83 2.50 1.41 14.85
CA TYR A 83 3.41 1.83 13.79
C TYR A 83 4.83 1.30 14.05
N ASN A 84 5.32 1.41 15.29
CA ASN A 84 6.66 0.94 15.65
C ASN A 84 6.80 -0.60 15.54
N LEU A 85 5.71 -1.34 15.79
CA LEU A 85 5.65 -2.79 15.59
C LEU A 85 5.76 -3.17 14.12
N LEU A 86 5.07 -2.45 13.22
CA LEU A 86 4.97 -2.80 11.80
C LEU A 86 6.04 -2.15 10.91
N ALA A 87 6.64 -1.02 11.31
CA ALA A 87 7.63 -0.30 10.51
C ALA A 87 8.84 -1.14 10.07
N PRO A 88 9.37 -2.08 10.88
CA PRO A 88 10.43 -3.00 10.43
C PRO A 88 10.03 -3.88 9.25
N HIS A 89 8.73 -4.04 8.98
CA HIS A 89 8.17 -4.89 7.95
C HIS A 89 7.73 -4.14 6.68
N HIS A 90 8.21 -2.91 6.46
CA HIS A 90 7.87 -2.11 5.26
C HIS A 90 8.23 -2.79 3.92
N GLU A 91 9.25 -3.65 3.90
CA GLU A 91 9.63 -4.44 2.73
C GLU A 91 8.96 -5.83 2.68
N SER A 92 8.04 -6.14 3.60
CA SER A 92 7.33 -7.43 3.60
C SER A 92 6.62 -7.70 2.27
N ASP A 93 6.57 -8.96 1.87
CA ASP A 93 5.80 -9.42 0.71
C ASP A 93 4.44 -10.01 1.13
N ASP A 94 4.01 -9.74 2.37
CA ASP A 94 2.67 -10.09 2.86
C ASP A 94 1.72 -8.88 2.75
N PRO A 95 0.70 -8.92 1.86
CA PRO A 95 -0.28 -7.86 1.72
C PRO A 95 -0.97 -7.52 3.04
N GLU A 96 -1.20 -8.50 3.92
CA GLU A 96 -1.90 -8.32 5.19
C GLU A 96 -1.10 -7.45 6.17
N ILE A 97 0.22 -7.49 6.09
CA ILE A 97 1.11 -6.63 6.88
C ILE A 97 1.17 -5.24 6.26
N LEU A 98 1.29 -5.15 4.93
CA LEU A 98 1.48 -3.89 4.21
C LEU A 98 0.29 -2.93 4.37
N TRP A 99 -0.95 -3.39 4.21
CA TRP A 99 -2.11 -2.50 4.38
C TRP A 99 -2.29 -2.06 5.84
N ARG A 100 -1.95 -2.91 6.82
CA ARG A 100 -1.97 -2.56 8.25
C ARG A 100 -0.92 -1.52 8.60
N LEU A 101 0.27 -1.62 8.00
CA LEU A 101 1.30 -0.60 8.15
C LEU A 101 0.86 0.74 7.53
N ALA A 102 0.22 0.70 6.35
CA ALA A 102 -0.34 1.89 5.73
C ALA A 102 -1.43 2.56 6.61
N ARG A 103 -2.32 1.76 7.23
CA ARG A 103 -3.28 2.23 8.24
C ARG A 103 -2.59 2.87 9.43
N ALA A 104 -1.54 2.24 9.97
CA ALA A 104 -0.80 2.79 11.10
C ALA A 104 -0.11 4.12 10.75
N ALA A 105 0.47 4.22 9.55
CA ALA A 105 1.06 5.45 9.04
C ALA A 105 0.02 6.56 8.87
N PHE A 106 -1.18 6.22 8.38
CA PHE A 106 -2.31 7.13 8.30
C PHE A 106 -2.72 7.67 9.66
N GLU A 107 -2.91 6.80 10.67
CA GLU A 107 -3.27 7.25 12.02
C GLU A 107 -2.19 8.15 12.63
N LYS A 108 -0.91 7.80 12.46
CA LYS A 108 0.22 8.61 12.91
C LYS A 108 0.25 10.02 12.29
N CYS A 109 -0.18 10.15 11.04
CA CYS A 109 -0.18 11.45 10.36
C CYS A 109 -1.28 12.41 10.83
N ARG A 110 -2.32 11.90 11.53
CA ARG A 110 -3.48 12.72 11.93
C ARG A 110 -3.10 13.85 12.89
N ASP A 111 -2.16 13.58 13.80
CA ASP A 111 -1.71 14.52 14.84
C ASP A 111 -0.70 15.56 14.33
N ILE A 112 -0.18 15.38 13.12
CA ILE A 112 0.75 16.32 12.50
C ILE A 112 -0.02 17.62 12.20
N LYS A 113 0.60 18.79 12.41
CA LYS A 113 -0.05 20.08 12.12
C LYS A 113 0.26 20.61 10.71
N GLU A 114 1.42 20.26 10.17
CA GLU A 114 1.87 20.76 8.87
C GLU A 114 1.39 19.86 7.73
N ASP A 115 0.60 20.42 6.81
CA ASP A 115 0.04 19.68 5.66
C ASP A 115 1.11 19.05 4.76
N LYS A 116 2.26 19.71 4.60
CA LYS A 116 3.39 19.16 3.82
C LYS A 116 3.94 17.89 4.45
N GLN A 117 4.05 17.87 5.78
CA GLN A 117 4.52 16.69 6.49
C GLN A 117 3.48 15.57 6.43
N LYS A 118 2.18 15.89 6.58
CA LYS A 118 1.10 14.91 6.37
C LYS A 118 1.19 14.26 5.00
N LEU A 119 1.41 15.07 3.97
CA LEU A 119 1.46 14.58 2.60
C LEU A 119 2.56 13.52 2.41
N VAL A 120 3.73 13.69 3.02
CA VAL A 120 4.82 12.70 2.95
C VAL A 120 4.36 11.35 3.53
N TYR A 121 3.80 11.35 4.74
CA TYR A 121 3.28 10.11 5.36
C TYR A 121 2.16 9.46 4.53
N LEU A 122 1.28 10.26 3.94
CA LEU A 122 0.20 9.77 3.10
C LEU A 122 0.70 9.16 1.79
N GLU A 123 1.72 9.76 1.17
CA GLU A 123 2.35 9.22 -0.03
C GLU A 123 3.09 7.90 0.26
N ASP A 124 3.80 7.83 1.39
CA ASP A 124 4.47 6.60 1.84
C ASP A 124 3.45 5.48 2.12
N ALA A 125 2.35 5.80 2.82
CA ALA A 125 1.26 4.87 3.05
C ALA A 125 0.59 4.41 1.74
N LEU A 126 0.45 5.33 0.77
CA LEU A 126 -0.12 5.02 -0.55
C LEU A 126 0.78 4.04 -1.32
N ALA A 127 2.10 4.20 -1.24
CA ALA A 127 3.06 3.28 -1.86
C ALA A 127 3.00 1.87 -1.25
N LEU A 128 2.76 1.77 0.07
CA LEU A 128 2.61 0.48 0.75
C LEU A 128 1.38 -0.30 0.28
N VAL A 129 0.23 0.38 0.13
CA VAL A 129 -0.98 -0.28 -0.40
C VAL A 129 -0.88 -0.59 -1.89
N ASP A 130 -0.14 0.22 -2.67
CA ASP A 130 0.19 -0.12 -4.06
C ASP A 130 0.99 -1.41 -4.12
N LYS A 131 2.05 -1.54 -3.31
CA LYS A 131 2.82 -2.78 -3.20
C LYS A 131 1.93 -3.96 -2.79
N ALA A 132 1.03 -3.76 -1.83
CA ALA A 132 0.11 -4.82 -1.39
C ALA A 132 -0.81 -5.31 -2.53
N LEU A 133 -1.30 -4.40 -3.37
CA LEU A 133 -2.15 -4.72 -4.52
C LEU A 133 -1.37 -5.30 -5.70
N GLU A 134 -0.09 -4.94 -5.87
CA GLU A 134 0.81 -5.59 -6.82
C GLU A 134 1.05 -7.07 -6.46
N ILE A 135 1.13 -7.38 -5.16
CA ILE A 135 1.28 -8.75 -4.66
C ILE A 135 -0.05 -9.51 -4.73
N ASN A 136 -1.14 -8.88 -4.30
CA ASN A 136 -2.47 -9.48 -4.25
C ASN A 136 -3.57 -8.46 -4.59
N GLU A 137 -3.98 -8.45 -5.86
CA GLU A 137 -5.08 -7.62 -6.36
C GLU A 137 -6.46 -7.99 -5.80
N THR A 138 -6.59 -9.12 -5.09
CA THR A 138 -7.84 -9.55 -4.46
C THR A 138 -7.89 -9.24 -2.96
N CYS A 139 -6.90 -8.50 -2.43
CA CYS A 139 -6.92 -8.04 -1.04
C CYS A 139 -7.92 -6.88 -0.89
N TRP A 140 -9.13 -7.20 -0.42
CA TRP A 140 -10.21 -6.22 -0.21
C TRP A 140 -9.79 -5.07 0.73
N ALA A 141 -9.03 -5.38 1.78
CA ALA A 141 -8.58 -4.39 2.76
C ALA A 141 -7.57 -3.41 2.15
N ALA A 142 -6.68 -3.89 1.29
CA ALA A 142 -5.76 -3.03 0.56
C ALA A 142 -6.51 -2.12 -0.43
N HIS A 143 -7.55 -2.62 -1.12
CA HIS A 143 -8.44 -1.79 -1.94
C HIS A 143 -9.13 -0.68 -1.12
N LYS A 144 -9.67 -1.02 0.05
CA LYS A 144 -10.28 -0.04 0.97
C LYS A 144 -9.28 1.04 1.38
N TRP A 145 -8.11 0.65 1.88
CA TRP A 145 -7.08 1.61 2.31
C TRP A 145 -6.51 2.42 1.15
N LYS A 146 -6.39 1.84 -0.05
CA LYS A 146 -6.02 2.57 -1.27
C LYS A 146 -7.02 3.69 -1.58
N ALA A 147 -8.32 3.42 -1.49
CA ALA A 147 -9.34 4.43 -1.71
C ALA A 147 -9.25 5.59 -0.71
N ILE A 148 -9.13 5.28 0.59
CA ILE A 148 -8.99 6.27 1.67
C ILE A 148 -7.74 7.13 1.43
N LEU A 149 -6.57 6.49 1.29
CA LEU A 149 -5.30 7.20 1.14
C LEU A 149 -5.26 8.06 -0.12
N LEU A 150 -5.83 7.58 -1.23
CA LEU A 150 -5.88 8.32 -2.47
C LEU A 150 -6.70 9.61 -2.33
N ASP A 151 -7.86 9.58 -1.66
CA ASP A 151 -8.64 10.81 -1.40
C ASP A 151 -7.83 11.81 -0.56
N TYR A 152 -7.17 11.34 0.51
CA TYR A 152 -6.39 12.20 1.39
C TYR A 152 -5.16 12.82 0.70
N VAL A 153 -4.40 12.04 -0.08
CA VAL A 153 -3.26 12.55 -0.86
C VAL A 153 -3.71 13.68 -1.80
N TRP A 154 -4.81 13.49 -2.52
CA TRP A 154 -5.30 14.51 -3.45
C TRP A 154 -5.92 15.71 -2.75
N ARG A 155 -6.52 15.52 -1.57
CA ARG A 155 -7.01 16.60 -0.71
C ARG A 155 -5.91 17.58 -0.34
N TYR A 156 -4.70 17.10 -0.04
CA TYR A 156 -3.55 17.95 0.28
C TYR A 156 -2.76 18.43 -0.95
N LYS A 157 -2.76 17.69 -2.06
CA LYS A 157 -2.05 18.09 -3.29
C LYS A 157 -2.78 19.14 -4.12
N SER A 158 -4.05 18.91 -4.43
CA SER A 158 -4.82 19.77 -5.35
C SER A 158 -6.30 19.41 -5.35
N THR A 159 -7.15 20.34 -4.90
CA THR A 159 -8.61 20.18 -4.90
C THR A 159 -9.17 19.90 -6.30
N LYS A 160 -8.57 20.48 -7.36
CA LYS A 160 -9.01 20.24 -8.74
C LYS A 160 -8.73 18.81 -9.17
N ASN A 161 -7.52 18.31 -8.87
CA ASN A 161 -7.14 16.94 -9.23
C ASN A 161 -7.82 15.90 -8.33
N ARG A 162 -8.26 16.28 -7.13
CA ARG A 162 -9.07 15.42 -6.26
C ARG A 162 -10.37 14.99 -6.94
N ILE A 163 -11.05 15.89 -7.65
CA ILE A 163 -12.26 15.53 -8.40
C ILE A 163 -11.94 14.51 -9.50
N VAL A 164 -10.80 14.67 -10.18
CA VAL A 164 -10.37 13.74 -11.23
C VAL A 164 -10.09 12.35 -10.66
N HIS A 165 -9.32 12.27 -9.57
CA HIS A 165 -8.92 10.99 -8.98
C HIS A 165 -9.99 10.39 -8.07
N SER A 166 -11.07 11.11 -7.78
CA SER A 166 -12.21 10.58 -7.01
C SER A 166 -12.89 9.39 -7.68
N PHE A 167 -12.80 9.26 -9.00
CA PHE A 167 -13.34 8.10 -9.72
C PHE A 167 -12.48 6.85 -9.49
N ASP A 168 -11.16 7.01 -9.39
CA ASP A 168 -10.28 5.92 -8.98
C ASP A 168 -10.58 5.50 -7.54
N VAL A 169 -10.85 6.47 -6.66
CA VAL A 169 -11.31 6.22 -5.28
C VAL A 169 -12.59 5.36 -5.29
N ARG A 170 -13.61 5.75 -6.05
CA ARG A 170 -14.85 4.96 -6.21
C ARG A 170 -14.57 3.55 -6.72
N LYS A 171 -13.75 3.39 -7.77
CA LYS A 171 -13.39 2.09 -8.33
C LYS A 171 -12.76 1.16 -7.29
N HIS A 172 -11.87 1.68 -6.44
CA HIS A 172 -11.27 0.89 -5.37
C HIS A 172 -12.29 0.53 -4.28
N MET A 173 -13.26 1.41 -3.95
CA MET A 173 -14.34 1.10 -3.01
C MET A 173 -15.28 0.02 -3.55
N GLU A 174 -15.74 0.14 -4.80
CA GLU A 174 -16.57 -0.87 -5.47
C GLU A 174 -15.85 -2.22 -5.51
N ARG A 175 -14.56 -2.23 -5.85
CA ARG A 175 -13.76 -3.46 -5.84
C ARG A 175 -13.61 -4.07 -4.44
N ALA A 176 -13.48 -3.24 -3.40
CA ALA A 176 -13.45 -3.73 -2.02
C ALA A 176 -14.77 -4.41 -1.63
N ILE A 177 -15.91 -3.84 -2.04
CA ILE A 177 -17.25 -4.40 -1.81
C ILE A 177 -17.44 -5.72 -2.57
N GLU A 178 -17.02 -5.79 -3.84
CA GLU A 178 -17.07 -7.03 -4.62
C GLU A 178 -16.29 -8.17 -3.96
N LEU A 179 -15.12 -7.85 -3.40
CA LEU A 179 -14.23 -8.82 -2.76
C LEU A 179 -14.68 -9.20 -1.34
N ASN A 180 -15.27 -8.26 -0.61
CA ASN A 180 -15.83 -8.48 0.72
C ASN A 180 -17.16 -7.73 0.92
N PRO A 181 -18.30 -8.35 0.58
CA PRO A 181 -19.62 -7.75 0.73
C PRO A 181 -20.06 -7.51 2.19
N GLU A 182 -19.33 -8.02 3.18
CA GLU A 182 -19.66 -7.85 4.60
C GLU A 182 -19.00 -6.61 5.22
N ASP A 183 -18.06 -5.96 4.51
CA ASP A 183 -17.37 -4.77 5.02
C ASP A 183 -18.28 -3.53 4.98
N SER A 184 -18.90 -3.22 6.11
CA SER A 184 -19.75 -2.03 6.28
C SER A 184 -19.01 -0.72 6.00
N THR A 185 -17.70 -0.67 6.23
CA THR A 185 -16.89 0.54 6.01
C THR A 185 -16.84 0.91 4.53
N SER A 186 -16.67 -0.07 3.63
CA SER A 186 -16.61 0.19 2.19
C SER A 186 -17.94 0.72 1.64
N TYR A 187 -19.08 0.21 2.11
CA TYR A 187 -20.39 0.77 1.77
C TYR A 187 -20.57 2.20 2.31
N TYR A 188 -20.21 2.43 3.58
CA TYR A 188 -20.28 3.77 4.16
C TYR A 188 -19.47 4.79 3.36
N LEU A 189 -18.23 4.43 2.98
CA LEU A 189 -17.35 5.28 2.18
C LEU A 189 -17.89 5.54 0.77
N LEU A 190 -18.50 4.53 0.14
CA LEU A 190 -19.15 4.69 -1.15
C LEU A 190 -20.35 5.63 -1.05
N GLY A 191 -21.18 5.49 -0.02
CA GLY A 191 -22.30 6.40 0.25
C GLY A 191 -21.84 7.84 0.52
N GLU A 192 -20.77 8.02 1.29
CA GLU A 192 -20.15 9.35 1.51
C GLU A 192 -19.67 9.96 0.19
N TRP A 193 -19.08 9.15 -0.70
CA TRP A 193 -18.70 9.58 -2.04
C TRP A 193 -19.91 10.03 -2.86
N CYS A 194 -20.97 9.20 -2.92
CA CYS A 194 -22.21 9.49 -3.64
C CYS A 194 -22.85 10.80 -3.16
N PHE A 195 -22.98 10.96 -1.85
CA PHE A 195 -23.51 12.17 -1.22
C PHE A 195 -22.67 13.41 -1.57
N THR A 196 -21.34 13.31 -1.46
CA THR A 196 -20.42 14.41 -1.78
C THR A 196 -20.52 14.85 -3.25
N PHE A 197 -20.69 13.88 -4.16
CA PHE A 197 -20.86 14.18 -5.59
C PHE A 197 -22.25 14.74 -5.91
N ALA A 198 -23.30 14.28 -5.23
CA ALA A 198 -24.65 14.80 -5.36
C ALA A 198 -24.75 16.26 -4.86
N ASP A 199 -24.04 16.61 -3.79
CA ASP A 199 -23.99 17.96 -3.20
C ASP A 199 -22.99 18.91 -3.91
N MET A 200 -22.25 18.40 -4.89
CA MET A 200 -21.21 19.16 -5.58
C MET A 200 -21.77 20.42 -6.28
N PRO A 201 -21.14 21.61 -6.13
CA PRO A 201 -21.57 22.81 -6.83
C PRO A 201 -21.56 22.64 -8.35
N TRP A 202 -22.51 23.28 -9.05
CA TRP A 202 -22.71 23.11 -10.50
C TRP A 202 -21.41 23.26 -11.31
N TYR A 203 -20.53 24.21 -10.95
CA TYR A 203 -19.29 24.48 -11.68
C TYR A 203 -18.26 23.34 -11.55
N GLN A 204 -18.22 22.65 -10.41
CA GLN A 204 -17.34 21.50 -10.21
C GLN A 204 -17.88 20.29 -10.99
N ARG A 205 -19.21 20.13 -11.10
CA ARG A 205 -19.82 19.12 -11.98
C ARG A 205 -19.47 19.34 -13.45
N GLN A 206 -19.38 20.59 -13.89
CA GLN A 206 -18.94 20.90 -15.26
C GLN A 206 -17.47 20.51 -15.49
N VAL A 207 -16.59 20.70 -14.51
CA VAL A 207 -15.19 20.24 -14.60
C VAL A 207 -15.12 18.72 -14.70
N ALA A 208 -15.90 18.00 -13.88
CA ALA A 208 -15.99 16.54 -13.99
C ALA A 208 -16.54 16.10 -15.35
N ALA A 209 -17.64 16.71 -15.82
CA ALA A 209 -18.24 16.39 -17.12
C ALA A 209 -17.29 16.63 -18.31
N ALA A 210 -16.51 17.71 -18.26
CA ALA A 210 -15.54 18.04 -19.31
C ALA A 210 -14.36 17.06 -19.37
N ILE A 211 -13.95 16.50 -18.23
CA ILE A 211 -12.83 15.55 -18.15
C ILE A 211 -13.28 14.14 -18.50
N PHE A 212 -14.49 13.75 -18.12
CA PHE A 212 -15.00 12.38 -18.24
C PHE A 212 -16.07 12.18 -19.32
N ALA A 213 -16.34 13.22 -20.14
CA ALA A 213 -17.35 13.27 -21.20
C ALA A 213 -18.83 13.07 -20.75
N SER A 214 -19.05 12.72 -19.47
CA SER A 214 -20.36 12.52 -18.85
C SER A 214 -20.32 13.12 -17.43
N PRO A 215 -21.27 14.01 -17.03
CA PRO A 215 -21.32 14.48 -15.65
C PRO A 215 -21.57 13.29 -14.71
N PRO A 216 -20.87 13.18 -13.57
CA PRO A 216 -21.18 12.16 -12.58
C PRO A 216 -22.60 12.40 -12.04
N THR A 217 -23.53 11.54 -12.43
CA THR A 217 -24.83 11.42 -11.78
C THR A 217 -24.71 10.31 -10.75
N SER A 218 -24.66 10.69 -9.47
CA SER A 218 -25.00 9.82 -8.36
C SER A 218 -26.29 10.34 -7.75
N THR A 219 -27.21 9.44 -7.44
CA THR A 219 -28.53 9.76 -6.88
C THR A 219 -28.54 9.48 -5.39
N TYR A 220 -29.32 10.23 -4.61
CA TYR A 220 -29.49 10.01 -3.16
C TYR A 220 -30.00 8.61 -2.75
N GLU A 221 -30.39 7.80 -3.73
CA GLU A 221 -30.92 6.44 -3.56
C GLU A 221 -29.83 5.35 -3.66
N GLU A 222 -28.58 5.71 -4.01
CA GLU A 222 -27.39 4.85 -3.95
C GLU A 222 -26.72 4.90 -2.56
#